data_AF-A0A662TCH7-F1
#
_entry.id   AF-A0A662TCH7-F1
#
_cell.length_a   1.000
_cell.length_b   1.000
_cell.length_c   1.000
_cell.angle_alpha   90.00
_cell.angle_beta   90.00
_cell.angle_gamma   90.00
#
_symmetry.space_group_name_H-M   'P 1'
#
loop_
_entity.id
_entity.type
_entity.pdbx_description
1 polymer ?
#
loop_
_entity_poly.entity_id
_entity_poly.type
_entity_poly.pdbx_seq_one_letter_code
_entity_poly.pdbx_strand_id
1 'polypeptide(L)'
;MIKKIIEDQGLRANSVHKGGDLEIWPVAQDGWDGGQIEINPYLLEVKFTSGNRIYLSKTQSDVARIWRENYIILVVENVSNLRDRLKEIDEEISEEIIQLVVENSYIIEQVHTKFVRIPNPDEVEPDVQGYWIKRRLWSGGNNILRWLKETFD
;
A
#
# COMPACT_ATOMS: atom_id res chain seq x y z
N MET A 1 0.66 -10.44 8.43
CA MET A 1 0.18 -9.23 9.14
C MET A 1 -1.06 -8.60 8.53
N ILE A 2 -0.97 -7.89 7.39
CA ILE A 2 -2.12 -7.19 6.80
C ILE A 2 -3.31 -8.14 6.54
N LYS A 3 -3.01 -9.35 6.08
CA LYS A 3 -4.00 -10.44 5.97
C LYS A 3 -4.75 -10.71 7.28
N LYS A 4 -4.04 -10.81 8.41
CA LYS A 4 -4.64 -11.01 9.74
C LYS A 4 -5.56 -9.85 10.12
N ILE A 5 -5.13 -8.60 9.88
CA ILE A 5 -5.97 -7.41 10.11
C ILE A 5 -7.30 -7.51 9.36
N ILE A 6 -7.27 -7.94 8.10
CA ILE A 6 -8.46 -8.12 7.26
C ILE A 6 -9.33 -9.27 7.78
N GLU A 7 -8.72 -10.41 8.11
CA GLU A 7 -9.42 -11.61 8.61
C GLU A 7 -10.06 -11.40 9.99
N ASP A 8 -9.44 -10.59 10.85
CA ASP A 8 -9.99 -10.20 12.15
C ASP A 8 -11.25 -9.32 12.00
N GLN A 9 -11.49 -8.73 10.82
CA GLN A 9 -12.78 -8.08 10.48
C GLN A 9 -13.81 -9.05 9.88
N GLY A 10 -13.56 -10.36 9.89
CA GLY A 10 -14.47 -11.38 9.36
C GLY A 10 -14.42 -11.55 7.84
N LEU A 11 -13.50 -10.88 7.15
CA LEU A 11 -13.31 -10.96 5.70
C LEU A 11 -12.34 -12.09 5.33
N ARG A 12 -12.41 -12.58 4.10
CA ARG A 12 -11.43 -13.55 3.57
C ARG A 12 -10.42 -12.84 2.70
N ALA A 13 -9.14 -13.07 2.96
CA ALA A 13 -8.04 -12.47 2.20
C ALA A 13 -7.03 -13.53 1.73
N ASN A 14 -6.61 -13.43 0.47
CA ASN A 14 -5.60 -14.32 -0.13
C ASN A 14 -4.38 -13.50 -0.55
N SER A 15 -3.19 -13.92 -0.15
CA SER A 15 -1.95 -13.33 -0.67
C SER A 15 -1.78 -13.71 -2.14
N VAL A 16 -1.48 -12.74 -2.99
CA VAL A 16 -1.23 -12.95 -4.42
C VAL A 16 0.21 -12.57 -4.71
N HIS A 17 1.06 -13.55 -5.00
CA HIS A 17 2.42 -13.29 -5.48
C HIS A 17 2.40 -13.14 -7.01
N LYS A 18 2.27 -11.90 -7.51
CA LYS A 18 2.37 -11.59 -8.94
C LYS A 18 3.45 -10.54 -9.17
N GLY A 19 4.54 -10.97 -9.82
CA GLY A 19 5.80 -10.23 -9.84
C GLY A 19 6.62 -10.66 -8.63
N GLY A 20 7.88 -11.06 -8.85
CA GLY A 20 8.77 -11.36 -7.73
C GLY A 20 8.83 -10.15 -6.80
N ASP A 21 9.07 -10.41 -5.51
CA ASP A 21 9.46 -9.43 -4.50
C ASP A 21 10.79 -8.76 -4.93
N LEU A 22 10.74 -8.03 -6.03
CA LEU A 22 11.86 -7.37 -6.65
C LEU A 22 11.97 -6.06 -5.88
N GLU A 23 12.81 -6.10 -4.86
CA GLU A 23 13.25 -4.94 -4.11
C GLU A 23 13.90 -3.95 -5.10
N ILE A 24 13.09 -3.05 -5.64
CA ILE A 24 13.63 -1.89 -6.36
C ILE A 24 14.06 -0.92 -5.26
N TRP A 25 15.37 -0.64 -5.21
CA TRP A 25 16.01 0.29 -4.28
C TRP A 25 16.35 1.61 -4.99
N PRO A 26 15.49 2.63 -5.02
CA PRO A 26 15.88 3.95 -5.48
C PRO A 26 16.32 4.72 -4.23
N VAL A 27 17.62 4.72 -3.94
CA VAL A 27 18.24 5.51 -2.85
C VAL A 27 17.89 4.99 -1.43
N ALA A 28 18.86 5.01 -0.52
CA ALA A 28 18.78 4.47 0.84
C ALA A 28 17.68 5.07 1.77
N GLN A 29 16.80 5.94 1.25
CA GLN A 29 15.77 6.66 2.00
C GLN A 29 14.33 6.46 1.48
N ASP A 30 14.14 5.92 0.27
CA ASP A 30 12.80 5.69 -0.28
C ASP A 30 12.33 4.24 -0.04
N GLY A 31 11.02 4.09 0.18
CA GLY A 31 10.35 2.93 0.77
C GLY A 31 10.51 1.55 0.14
N TRP A 32 9.82 0.56 0.73
CA TRP A 32 9.86 -0.86 0.38
C TRP A 32 8.48 -1.36 -0.10
N ASP A 33 8.45 -2.31 -1.03
CA ASP A 33 7.23 -2.92 -1.58
C ASP A 33 6.79 -4.14 -0.74
N GLY A 34 5.55 -4.15 -0.24
CA GLY A 34 5.05 -5.11 0.74
C GLY A 34 4.20 -6.26 0.17
N GLY A 35 3.98 -6.31 -1.14
CA GLY A 35 3.22 -7.38 -1.83
C GLY A 35 1.74 -7.06 -2.09
N GLN A 36 1.01 -8.01 -2.68
CA GLN A 36 -0.41 -7.89 -3.06
C GLN A 36 -1.31 -8.85 -2.27
N ILE A 37 -2.51 -8.37 -1.91
CA ILE A 37 -3.55 -9.14 -1.21
C ILE A 37 -4.87 -8.98 -1.98
N GLU A 38 -5.56 -10.08 -2.25
CA GLU A 38 -6.89 -10.07 -2.85
C GLU A 38 -7.97 -10.17 -1.77
N ILE A 39 -8.91 -9.23 -1.80
CA ILE A 39 -10.11 -9.13 -0.96
C ILE A 39 -11.30 -8.96 -1.90
N ASN A 40 -11.81 -10.05 -2.47
CA ASN A 40 -12.80 -10.00 -3.57
C ASN A 40 -13.95 -8.98 -3.30
N PRO A 41 -14.19 -7.99 -4.18
CA PRO A 41 -13.64 -7.82 -5.54
C PRO A 41 -12.36 -6.97 -5.67
N TYR A 42 -11.72 -6.60 -4.56
CA TYR A 42 -10.57 -5.71 -4.50
C TYR A 42 -9.22 -6.42 -4.60
N LEU A 43 -8.27 -5.74 -5.22
CA LEU A 43 -6.84 -6.04 -5.18
C LEU A 43 -6.14 -4.93 -4.38
N LEU A 44 -5.58 -5.29 -3.24
CA LEU A 44 -4.87 -4.42 -2.32
C LEU A 44 -3.35 -4.56 -2.51
N GLU A 45 -2.72 -3.50 -2.98
CA GLU A 45 -1.27 -3.33 -3.09
C GLU A 45 -0.71 -2.72 -1.81
N VAL A 46 0.25 -3.36 -1.16
CA VAL A 46 0.86 -2.84 0.08
C VAL A 46 2.20 -2.18 -0.21
N LYS A 47 2.39 -0.94 0.25
CA LYS A 47 3.62 -0.16 0.10
C LYS A 47 4.09 0.34 1.46
N PHE A 48 5.29 -0.03 1.88
CA PHE A 48 5.94 0.55 3.04
C PHE A 48 6.76 1.77 2.63
N THR A 49 6.79 2.82 3.44
CA THR A 49 7.65 3.98 3.14
C THR A 49 8.23 4.64 4.38
N SER A 50 9.50 5.01 4.31
CA SER A 50 10.15 5.93 5.26
C SER A 50 10.14 7.38 4.78
N GLY A 51 9.68 7.62 3.56
CA GLY A 51 9.75 8.92 2.90
C GLY A 51 8.40 9.59 2.71
N ASN A 52 8.36 10.60 1.85
CA ASN A 52 7.15 11.31 1.45
C ASN A 52 6.60 10.85 0.09
N ARG A 53 7.06 9.70 -0.40
CA ARG A 53 6.65 9.12 -1.67
C ARG A 53 6.69 7.59 -1.65
N ILE A 54 5.92 6.98 -2.53
CA ILE A 54 5.98 5.55 -2.86
C ILE A 54 6.15 5.41 -4.38
N TYR A 55 6.74 4.30 -4.80
CA TYR A 55 6.90 4.00 -6.22
C TYR A 55 5.86 2.97 -6.68
N LEU A 56 5.28 3.22 -7.84
CA LEU A 56 4.56 2.22 -8.61
C LEU A 56 5.32 1.98 -9.91
N SER A 57 5.72 0.73 -10.12
CA SER A 57 6.24 0.28 -11.39
C SER A 57 5.20 0.42 -12.50
N LYS A 58 5.66 0.43 -13.74
CA LYS A 58 4.81 0.38 -14.93
C LYS A 58 3.79 -0.76 -14.84
N THR A 59 4.21 -1.96 -14.45
CA THR A 59 3.30 -3.11 -14.28
C THR A 59 2.21 -2.85 -13.27
N GLN A 60 2.54 -2.31 -12.08
CA GLN A 60 1.55 -1.97 -11.07
C GLN A 60 0.59 -0.88 -11.56
N SER A 61 1.11 0.13 -12.28
CA SER A 61 0.27 1.18 -12.86
C SER A 61 -0.68 0.65 -13.95
N ASP A 62 -0.26 -0.35 -14.72
CA ASP A 62 -1.10 -1.00 -15.73
C ASP A 62 -2.14 -1.92 -15.07
N VAL A 63 -1.78 -2.64 -14.01
CA VAL A 63 -2.74 -3.40 -13.18
C VAL A 63 -3.78 -2.46 -12.56
N ALA A 64 -3.36 -1.31 -12.04
CA ALA A 64 -4.27 -0.29 -11.53
C ALA A 64 -5.27 0.19 -12.59
N ARG A 65 -4.84 0.36 -13.86
CA ARG A 65 -5.73 0.73 -14.98
C ARG A 65 -6.73 -0.37 -15.34
N ILE A 66 -6.34 -1.64 -15.18
CA ILE A 66 -7.20 -2.80 -15.46
C ILE A 66 -8.26 -2.96 -14.35
N TRP A 67 -7.83 -2.94 -13.09
CA TRP A 67 -8.69 -3.16 -11.92
C TRP A 67 -9.46 -1.91 -11.49
N ARG A 68 -9.01 -0.72 -11.90
CA ARG A 68 -9.68 0.57 -11.72
C ARG A 68 -10.02 0.86 -10.25
N GLU A 69 -11.31 0.95 -9.94
CA GLU A 69 -11.85 1.23 -8.60
C GLU A 69 -11.55 0.10 -7.61
N ASN A 70 -11.33 -1.12 -8.12
CA ASN A 70 -10.99 -2.27 -7.32
C ASN A 70 -9.49 -2.38 -7.01
N TYR A 71 -8.64 -1.50 -7.57
CA TYR A 71 -7.22 -1.45 -7.22
C TYR A 71 -6.97 -0.44 -6.12
N ILE A 72 -6.64 -0.94 -4.94
CA ILE A 72 -6.46 -0.15 -3.71
C ILE A 72 -4.98 -0.20 -3.34
N ILE A 73 -4.41 0.94 -2.94
CA ILE A 73 -3.05 0.96 -2.40
C ILE A 73 -3.13 1.24 -0.90
N LEU A 74 -2.54 0.36 -0.10
CA LEU A 74 -2.25 0.58 1.30
C LEU A 74 -0.82 1.10 1.45
N VAL A 75 -0.67 2.35 1.84
CA VAL A 75 0.61 2.91 2.26
C VAL A 75 0.78 2.70 3.76
N VAL A 76 1.92 2.16 4.20
CA VAL A 76 2.27 1.99 5.62
C VAL A 76 3.55 2.78 5.89
N GLU A 77 3.47 3.80 6.73
CA GLU A 77 4.62 4.63 7.09
C GLU A 77 5.50 3.92 8.13
N ASN A 78 6.82 3.97 7.92
CA ASN A 78 7.82 3.36 8.79
C ASN A 78 8.05 4.21 10.06
N VAL A 79 7.04 4.26 10.93
CA VAL A 79 7.12 4.94 12.23
C VAL A 79 7.70 4.01 13.28
N SER A 80 8.50 4.53 14.22
CA SER A 80 9.09 3.76 15.34
C SER A 80 9.88 2.53 14.89
N ASN A 81 10.61 2.63 13.78
CA ASN A 81 11.36 1.52 13.15
C ASN A 81 10.49 0.27 12.90
N LEU A 82 9.20 0.47 12.61
CA LEU A 82 8.25 -0.60 12.31
C LEU A 82 8.83 -1.60 11.30
N ARG A 83 9.55 -1.15 10.28
CA ARG A 83 10.23 -2.02 9.31
C ARG A 83 11.14 -3.04 9.96
N ASP A 84 12.01 -2.60 10.87
CA ASP A 84 12.99 -3.51 11.49
C ASP A 84 12.30 -4.41 12.51
N ARG A 85 11.32 -3.86 13.25
CA ARG A 85 10.45 -4.65 14.13
C ARG A 85 9.72 -5.77 13.37
N LEU A 86 9.28 -5.52 12.14
CA LEU A 86 8.58 -6.52 11.31
C LEU A 86 9.51 -7.62 10.79
N LYS A 87 10.81 -7.36 10.64
CA LYS A 87 11.79 -8.38 10.22
C LYS A 87 12.12 -9.36 11.32
N GLU A 88 11.95 -8.96 12.58
CA GLU A 88 12.29 -9.76 13.76
C GLU A 88 11.12 -10.64 14.25
N ILE A 89 9.97 -10.63 13.55
CA ILE A 89 8.80 -11.44 13.92
C ILE A 89 8.90 -12.80 13.25
N ASP A 90 9.14 -13.84 14.06
CA ASP A 90 9.22 -15.22 13.57
C ASP A 90 7.87 -15.97 13.57
N GLU A 91 6.93 -15.71 14.50
CA GLU A 91 5.71 -16.54 14.62
C GLU A 91 4.40 -15.78 14.94
N GLU A 92 4.36 -14.92 15.97
CA GLU A 92 3.15 -14.16 16.34
C GLU A 92 3.38 -12.65 16.27
N ILE A 93 2.49 -11.96 15.55
CA ILE A 93 2.49 -10.50 15.47
C ILE A 93 1.69 -9.98 16.67
N SER A 94 2.33 -9.18 17.51
CA SER A 94 1.66 -8.59 18.67
C SER A 94 0.58 -7.57 18.24
N GLU A 95 -0.45 -7.44 19.08
CA GLU A 95 -1.50 -6.42 18.91
C GLU A 95 -0.92 -5.00 18.84
N GLU A 96 0.19 -4.75 19.57
CA GLU A 96 0.90 -3.47 19.51
C GLU A 96 1.42 -3.17 18.08
N ILE A 97 1.97 -4.16 17.39
CA ILE A 97 2.48 -4.01 16.02
C ILE A 97 1.32 -3.83 15.04
N ILE A 98 0.22 -4.57 15.23
CA ILE A 98 -1.01 -4.40 14.44
C ILE A 98 -1.53 -2.97 14.58
N GLN A 99 -1.66 -2.47 15.81
CA GLN A 99 -2.14 -1.13 16.08
C GLN A 99 -1.21 -0.08 15.45
N LEU A 100 0.10 -0.25 15.59
CA LEU A 100 1.09 0.65 14.98
C LEU A 100 0.95 0.70 13.45
N VAL A 101 0.69 -0.43 12.80
CA VAL A 101 0.46 -0.50 11.35
C VAL A 101 -0.84 0.19 10.97
N VAL A 102 -1.93 -0.07 11.67
CA VAL A 102 -3.23 0.54 11.40
C VAL A 102 -3.13 2.06 11.53
N GLU A 103 -2.58 2.57 12.62
CA GLU A 103 -2.48 4.01 12.91
C GLU A 103 -1.60 4.76 11.90
N ASN A 104 -0.63 4.07 11.30
CA ASN A 104 0.31 4.64 10.34
C ASN A 104 0.05 4.16 8.91
N SER A 105 -1.17 3.69 8.63
CA SER A 105 -1.58 3.26 7.30
C SER A 105 -2.58 4.21 6.65
N TYR A 106 -2.51 4.28 5.32
CA TYR A 106 -3.34 5.17 4.51
C TYR A 106 -3.76 4.47 3.23
N ILE A 107 -5.04 4.56 2.90
CA ILE A 107 -5.63 4.01 1.70
C ILE A 107 -5.63 5.06 0.59
N ILE A 108 -5.21 4.64 -0.60
CA ILE A 108 -5.38 5.38 -1.85
C ILE A 108 -6.34 4.60 -2.73
N GLU A 109 -7.47 5.22 -3.04
CA GLU A 109 -8.48 4.68 -3.94
C GLU A 109 -8.38 5.37 -5.31
N GLN A 110 -8.86 4.70 -6.36
CA GLN A 110 -8.96 5.25 -7.71
C GLN A 110 -7.66 5.84 -8.27
N VAL A 111 -6.50 5.29 -7.85
CA VAL A 111 -5.18 5.78 -8.24
C VAL A 111 -4.98 5.81 -9.76
N HIS A 112 -5.66 4.91 -10.48
CA HIS A 112 -5.65 4.83 -11.94
C HIS A 112 -6.08 6.15 -12.62
N THR A 113 -6.93 6.95 -11.96
CA THR A 113 -7.37 8.27 -12.46
C THR A 113 -6.26 9.31 -12.45
N LYS A 114 -5.18 9.06 -11.68
CA LYS A 114 -4.05 9.98 -11.52
C LYS A 114 -2.98 9.80 -12.59
N PHE A 115 -2.97 8.68 -13.33
CA PHE A 115 -1.99 8.39 -14.38
C PHE A 115 -2.40 8.96 -15.75
N VAL A 116 -2.73 10.25 -15.77
CA VAL A 116 -3.10 11.00 -16.98
C VAL A 116 -1.86 11.60 -17.67
N ARG A 117 -2.06 12.18 -18.87
CA ARG A 117 -0.97 12.78 -19.67
C ARG A 117 -0.16 13.84 -18.90
N ILE A 118 -0.83 14.64 -18.08
CA ILE A 118 -0.21 15.66 -17.23
C ILE A 118 -0.83 15.50 -15.83
N PRO A 119 -0.21 14.71 -14.93
CA PRO A 119 -0.72 14.54 -13.57
C PRO A 119 -0.53 15.81 -12.74
N ASN A 120 -1.24 15.89 -11.61
CA ASN A 120 -0.95 16.90 -10.60
C ASN A 120 0.46 16.63 -10.02
N PRO A 121 1.44 17.54 -10.22
CA PRO A 121 2.83 17.31 -9.80
C PRO A 121 3.00 17.24 -8.28
N ASP A 122 2.03 17.74 -7.51
CA ASP A 122 2.03 17.66 -6.05
C ASP A 122 1.59 16.27 -5.54
N GLU A 123 0.92 15.49 -6.38
CA GLU A 123 0.38 14.16 -6.04
C GLU A 123 1.15 13.04 -6.74
N VAL A 124 1.49 13.22 -8.02
CA VAL A 124 2.11 12.18 -8.86
C VAL A 124 3.16 12.79 -9.76
N GLU A 125 4.33 12.14 -9.79
CA GLU A 125 5.44 12.48 -10.66
C GLU A 125 5.75 11.28 -11.58
N PRO A 126 5.60 11.43 -12.91
CA PRO A 126 5.95 10.39 -13.85
C PRO A 126 7.45 10.08 -13.85
N ASP A 127 7.78 8.80 -13.95
CA ASP A 127 9.13 8.29 -14.14
C ASP A 127 9.17 7.41 -15.41
N VAL A 128 10.35 7.19 -15.98
CA VAL A 128 10.50 6.37 -17.21
C VAL A 128 9.95 4.95 -17.00
N GLN A 129 10.05 4.42 -15.79
CA GLN A 129 9.65 3.05 -15.45
C GLN A 129 8.37 2.96 -14.62
N GLY A 130 7.68 4.08 -14.37
CA GLY A 130 6.52 4.08 -13.49
C GLY A 130 6.08 5.47 -13.02
N TYR A 131 5.64 5.54 -11.76
CA TYR A 131 5.14 6.75 -11.14
C TYR A 131 5.58 6.84 -9.68
N TRP A 132 6.06 8.00 -9.28
CA TRP A 132 6.22 8.38 -7.89
C TRP A 132 4.91 9.00 -7.40
N ILE A 133 4.25 8.32 -6.46
CA ILE A 133 3.10 8.89 -5.75
C ILE A 133 3.62 9.61 -4.51
N LYS A 134 3.19 10.85 -4.30
CA LYS A 134 3.62 11.71 -3.20
C LYS A 134 2.62 11.69 -2.05
N ARG A 135 3.11 11.97 -0.84
CA ARG A 135 2.37 11.94 0.43
C ARG A 135 1.08 12.71 0.40
N ARG A 136 1.03 13.81 -0.36
CA ARG A 136 -0.18 14.62 -0.53
C ARG A 136 -1.38 13.80 -1.02
N LEU A 137 -1.16 12.73 -1.79
CA LEU A 137 -2.24 11.91 -2.31
C LEU A 137 -2.91 11.02 -1.25
N TRP A 138 -2.19 10.65 -0.17
CA TRP A 138 -2.73 9.81 0.90
C TRP A 138 -2.81 10.50 2.26
N SER A 139 -2.25 11.71 2.39
CA SER A 139 -2.32 12.48 3.62
C SER A 139 -3.77 12.81 3.96
N GLY A 140 -4.27 12.27 5.08
CA GLY A 140 -5.66 12.41 5.49
C GLY A 140 -6.62 11.38 4.89
N GLY A 141 -6.11 10.40 4.13
CA GLY A 141 -6.88 9.24 3.69
C GLY A 141 -7.29 8.34 4.86
N ASN A 142 -8.26 7.46 4.62
CA ASN A 142 -8.66 6.45 5.58
C ASN A 142 -7.51 5.49 5.88
N ASN A 143 -7.38 5.06 7.14
CA ASN A 143 -6.55 3.90 7.44
C ASN A 143 -7.28 2.60 7.04
N ILE A 144 -6.56 1.47 7.07
CA ILE A 144 -7.12 0.18 6.65
C ILE A 144 -8.39 -0.21 7.40
N LEU A 145 -8.44 -0.07 8.74
CA LEU A 145 -9.61 -0.47 9.51
C LEU A 145 -10.83 0.39 9.17
N ARG A 146 -10.64 1.71 9.08
CA ARG A 146 -11.72 2.63 8.72
C ARG A 146 -12.25 2.34 7.32
N TRP A 147 -11.35 2.10 6.36
CA TRP A 147 -11.74 1.75 5.00
C TRP A 147 -12.50 0.43 4.93
N LEU A 148 -12.03 -0.62 5.61
CA LEU A 148 -12.74 -1.90 5.67
C LEU A 148 -14.16 -1.72 6.23
N LYS A 149 -14.29 -0.96 7.32
CA LYS A 149 -15.58 -0.63 7.92
C LYS A 149 -16.50 0.10 6.95
N GLU A 150 -16.03 1.16 6.30
CA GLU A 150 -16.85 1.97 5.39
C GLU A 150 -17.22 1.23 4.09
N THR A 151 -16.45 0.19 3.71
CA THR A 151 -16.63 -0.54 2.45
C THR A 151 -17.48 -1.82 2.62
N PHE A 152 -17.40 -2.48 3.77
CA PHE A 152 -17.98 -3.82 3.97
C PHE A 152 -19.01 -3.93 5.11
N ASP A 153 -19.18 -2.91 5.96
CA ASP A 153 -20.29 -2.82 6.94
C ASP A 153 -21.52 -2.12 6.34
#